data_AF-A0A453KG74-F1
#
_entry.id   AF-A0A453KG74-F1
#
_cell.length_a   1.000
_cell.length_b   1.000
_cell.length_c   1.000
_cell.angle_alpha   90.00
_cell.angle_beta   90.00
_cell.angle_gamma   90.00
#
_symmetry.space_group_name_H-M   'P 1'
#
loop_
_entity.id
_entity.type
_entity.pdbx_description
1 polymer ?
#
loop_
_entity_poly.entity_id
_entity_poly.type
_entity_poly.pdbx_seq_one_letter_code
_entity_poly.pdbx_strand_id
1 'polypeptide(L)'
;MDGVRSLAQSLGAEDGGRSNLFRTLGPALFISIGYIDLGKWVTTVDAGSRFGYDLVLLVLLFNFSAVLCQYLSICIGMVTTKNLAQICVQEYSQPICVGLGVQALLSLLTAEITMV
;
A
#
# COMPACT_ATOMS: atom_id res chain seq x y z
N MET A 1 51.93 3.12 0.30
CA MET A 1 50.71 3.95 0.49
C MET A 1 49.44 3.17 0.12
N ASP A 2 49.55 1.84 0.09
CA ASP A 2 48.56 0.94 -0.54
C ASP A 2 47.65 0.28 0.51
N GLY A 3 48.12 0.19 1.76
CA GLY A 3 47.32 -0.31 2.88
C GLY A 3 46.11 0.56 3.20
N VAL A 4 46.22 1.90 3.12
CA VAL A 4 45.09 2.82 3.39
C VAL A 4 44.02 2.73 2.29
N ARG A 5 44.41 2.47 1.04
CA ARG A 5 43.46 2.27 -0.07
C ARG A 5 42.73 0.92 0.04
N SER A 6 43.43 -0.12 0.49
CA SER A 6 42.83 -1.43 0.80
C SER A 6 41.82 -1.35 1.95
N LEU A 7 42.07 -0.53 2.98
CA LEU A 7 41.13 -0.33 4.09
C LEU A 7 39.94 0.56 3.71
N ALA A 8 40.14 1.55 2.84
CA ALA A 8 39.04 2.35 2.28
C ALA A 8 38.12 1.55 1.35
N GLN A 9 38.66 0.60 0.57
CA GLN A 9 37.87 -0.30 -0.28
C GLN A 9 37.07 -1.32 0.53
N SER A 10 37.60 -1.79 1.67
CA SER A 10 36.86 -2.72 2.54
C SER A 10 35.73 -2.03 3.33
N LEU A 11 35.89 -0.74 3.66
CA LEU A 11 34.83 0.07 4.30
C LEU A 11 33.76 0.57 3.32
N GLY A 12 34.05 0.62 2.01
CA GLY A 12 33.09 1.02 0.97
C GLY A 12 32.21 -0.12 0.42
N ALA A 13 32.50 -1.38 0.79
CA ALA A 13 31.82 -2.56 0.27
C ALA A 13 30.68 -3.09 1.16
N GLU A 14 30.49 -2.55 2.37
CA GLU A 14 29.45 -2.97 3.32
C GLU A 14 28.23 -2.02 3.44
N ASP A 15 28.11 -0.98 2.60
CA ASP A 15 26.93 -0.09 2.59
C ASP A 15 26.02 -0.28 1.35
N GLY A 16 26.29 -1.29 0.53
CA GLY A 16 25.50 -1.59 -0.67
C GLY A 16 24.21 -2.38 -0.41
N GLY A 17 24.14 -3.17 0.67
CA GLY A 17 22.97 -4.04 0.94
C GLY A 17 21.81 -3.32 1.65
N ARG A 18 22.13 -2.41 2.57
CA ARG A 18 21.14 -1.72 3.42
C ARG A 18 20.36 -0.65 2.66
N SER A 19 21.04 0.12 1.81
CA SER A 19 20.42 1.19 1.00
C SER A 19 19.40 0.65 -0.02
N ASN A 20 19.66 -0.52 -0.61
CA ASN A 20 18.73 -1.21 -1.51
C ASN A 20 17.50 -1.76 -0.78
N LEU A 21 17.71 -2.31 0.43
CA LEU A 21 16.61 -2.78 1.27
C LEU A 21 15.68 -1.62 1.63
N PHE A 22 16.19 -0.48 2.11
CA PHE A 22 15.37 0.69 2.41
C PHE A 22 14.59 1.23 1.19
N ARG A 23 15.22 1.22 0.00
CA ARG A 23 14.56 1.66 -1.24
C ARG A 23 13.39 0.76 -1.66
N THR A 24 13.48 -0.53 -1.36
CA THR A 24 12.42 -1.52 -1.69
C THR A 24 11.39 -1.70 -0.56
N LEU A 25 11.79 -1.44 0.69
CA LEU A 25 10.92 -1.50 1.88
C LEU A 25 10.00 -0.28 2.00
N GLY A 26 10.38 0.88 1.46
CA GLY A 26 9.58 2.12 1.56
C GLY A 26 8.10 1.95 1.18
N PRO A 27 7.77 1.42 -0.02
CA PRO A 27 6.38 1.20 -0.43
C PRO A 27 5.66 0.17 0.45
N ALA A 28 6.35 -0.90 0.85
CA ALA A 28 5.78 -1.95 1.70
C ALA A 28 5.42 -1.42 3.10
N LEU A 29 6.30 -0.60 3.69
CA LEU A 29 6.06 0.05 4.98
C LEU A 29 4.89 1.03 4.92
N PHE A 30 4.76 1.79 3.82
CA PHE A 30 3.64 2.72 3.63
C PHE A 30 2.30 1.99 3.56
N ILE A 31 2.26 0.85 2.84
CA ILE A 31 1.06 0.00 2.77
C ILE A 31 0.74 -0.62 4.14
N SER A 32 1.75 -1.07 4.90
CA SER A 32 1.54 -1.59 6.25
C SER A 32 1.00 -0.53 7.21
N ILE A 33 1.50 0.72 7.15
CA ILE A 33 0.98 1.81 7.97
C ILE A 33 -0.49 2.06 7.67
N GLY A 34 -0.88 2.09 6.39
CA GLY A 34 -2.27 2.35 5.99
C GLY A 34 -3.24 1.22 6.33
N TYR A 35 -2.74 -0.01 6.52
CA TYR A 35 -3.57 -1.14 6.94
C TYR A 35 -3.85 -1.13 8.46
N ILE A 36 -2.90 -0.64 9.27
CA ILE A 36 -3.05 -0.49 10.71
C ILE A 36 -3.69 0.88 11.00
N ASP A 37 -4.94 1.04 10.60
CA ASP A 37 -5.73 2.21 10.98
C ASP A 37 -6.32 2.01 12.40
N LEU A 38 -6.09 2.99 13.29
CA LEU A 38 -6.58 2.97 14.68
C LEU A 38 -8.11 2.85 14.72
N GLY A 39 -8.82 3.48 13.78
CA GLY A 39 -10.28 3.39 13.63
C GLY A 39 -10.74 1.97 13.28
N LYS A 40 -10.12 1.33 12.28
CA LYS A 40 -10.44 -0.07 11.91
C LYS A 40 -10.21 -1.04 13.07
N TRP A 41 -9.16 -0.83 13.86
CA TRP A 41 -8.86 -1.70 14.99
C TRP A 41 -9.91 -1.56 16.11
N VAL A 42 -10.28 -0.33 16.48
CA VAL A 42 -11.30 -0.06 17.51
C VAL A 42 -12.67 -0.64 17.11
N THR A 43 -13.09 -0.44 15.87
CA THR A 43 -14.38 -0.99 15.39
C THR A 43 -14.38 -2.52 15.37
N THR A 44 -13.26 -3.15 15.01
CA THR A 44 -13.17 -4.62 14.99
C THR A 44 -13.18 -5.20 16.41
N VAL A 45 -12.55 -4.53 17.37
CA VAL A 45 -12.59 -4.91 18.79
C VAL A 45 -13.98 -4.74 19.39
N ASP A 46 -14.67 -3.62 19.10
CA ASP A 46 -16.05 -3.40 19.56
C ASP A 46 -17.03 -4.40 18.93
N ALA A 47 -16.90 -4.65 17.62
CA ALA A 47 -17.69 -5.65 16.91
C ALA A 47 -17.42 -7.08 17.44
N GLY A 48 -16.17 -7.42 17.76
CA GLY A 48 -15.82 -8.71 18.35
C GLY A 48 -16.42 -8.92 19.75
N SER A 49 -16.52 -7.85 20.54
CA SER A 49 -17.19 -7.87 21.85
C SER A 49 -18.71 -8.10 21.73
N ARG A 50 -19.36 -7.51 20.71
CA ARG A 50 -20.83 -7.56 20.56
C ARG A 50 -21.34 -8.77 19.77
N PHE A 51 -20.60 -9.23 18.76
CA PHE A 51 -21.03 -10.29 17.84
C PHE A 51 -20.20 -11.58 17.93
N GLY A 52 -19.13 -11.61 18.73
CA GLY A 52 -18.30 -12.79 18.89
C GLY A 52 -17.64 -13.26 17.59
N TYR A 53 -17.66 -14.58 17.34
CA TYR A 53 -16.97 -15.20 16.18
C TYR A 53 -17.77 -15.19 14.86
N ASP A 54 -19.02 -14.74 14.88
CA ASP A 54 -19.93 -14.86 13.72
C ASP A 54 -19.42 -14.03 12.51
N LEU A 55 -18.76 -12.90 12.76
CA LEU A 55 -18.19 -12.05 11.71
C LEU A 55 -16.78 -12.47 11.25
N VAL A 56 -16.12 -13.40 11.92
CA VAL A 56 -14.70 -13.71 11.65
C VAL A 56 -14.50 -14.25 10.24
N LEU A 57 -15.38 -15.13 9.77
CA LEU A 57 -15.30 -15.69 8.42
C LEU A 57 -15.50 -14.59 7.35
N LEU A 58 -16.47 -13.69 7.57
CA LEU A 58 -16.75 -12.59 6.65
C LEU A 58 -15.59 -11.60 6.57
N VAL A 59 -15.03 -11.23 7.73
CA VAL A 59 -13.85 -10.35 7.82
C VAL A 59 -12.63 -10.99 7.17
N LEU A 60 -12.46 -12.31 7.29
CA LEU A 60 -11.38 -13.05 6.64
C LEU A 60 -11.52 -13.00 5.11
N LEU A 61 -12.71 -13.27 4.57
CA LEU A 61 -12.98 -13.20 3.13
C LEU A 61 -12.81 -11.78 2.57
N PHE A 62 -13.20 -10.77 3.34
CA PHE A 62 -13.00 -9.36 2.98
C PHE A 62 -11.51 -9.01 2.87
N ASN A 63 -10.72 -9.36 3.90
CA ASN A 63 -9.28 -9.07 3.87
C ASN A 63 -8.54 -9.86 2.79
N PHE A 64 -8.96 -11.09 2.51
CA PHE A 64 -8.43 -11.87 1.39
C PHE A 64 -8.67 -11.16 0.05
N SER A 65 -9.90 -10.67 -0.18
CA SER A 65 -10.24 -9.92 -1.38
C SER A 65 -9.43 -8.62 -1.51
N ALA A 66 -9.18 -7.93 -0.40
CA ALA A 66 -8.34 -6.73 -0.37
C ALA A 66 -6.90 -7.02 -0.82
N VAL A 67 -6.28 -8.09 -0.29
CA VAL A 67 -4.92 -8.51 -0.68
C VAL A 67 -4.87 -8.89 -2.16
N LEU A 68 -5.88 -9.61 -2.66
CA LEU A 68 -5.97 -9.96 -4.08
C LEU A 68 -6.02 -8.73 -4.98
N CYS A 69 -6.86 -7.74 -4.64
CA CYS A 69 -6.96 -6.47 -5.37
C CYS A 69 -5.66 -5.66 -5.32
N GLN A 70 -4.97 -5.63 -4.17
CA GLN A 70 -3.67 -4.97 -4.00
C GLN A 70 -2.63 -5.62 -4.92
N TYR A 71 -2.58 -6.95 -4.94
CA TYR A 71 -1.67 -7.72 -5.78
C TYR A 71 -1.91 -7.45 -7.28
N LEU A 72 -3.16 -7.51 -7.72
CA LEU A 72 -3.54 -7.20 -9.10
C LEU A 72 -3.15 -5.77 -9.50
N SER A 73 -3.39 -4.79 -8.63
CA SER A 73 -3.04 -3.39 -8.89
C SER A 73 -1.54 -3.19 -9.06
N ILE A 74 -0.73 -3.87 -8.24
CA ILE A 74 0.73 -3.84 -8.33
C ILE A 74 1.20 -4.51 -9.62
N CYS A 75 0.65 -5.67 -9.97
CA CYS A 75 0.98 -6.36 -11.21
C CYS A 75 0.66 -5.50 -12.45
N ILE A 76 -0.51 -4.85 -12.48
CA ILE A 76 -0.91 -3.95 -13.57
C ILE A 76 0.05 -2.75 -13.66
N GLY A 77 0.38 -2.13 -12.53
CA GLY A 77 1.32 -1.02 -12.48
C GLY A 77 2.74 -1.40 -12.91
N MET A 78 3.20 -2.59 -12.55
CA MET A 78 4.51 -3.13 -12.90
C MET A 78 4.61 -3.46 -14.40
N VAL A 79 3.61 -4.13 -14.97
CA VAL A 79 3.61 -4.54 -16.38
C VAL A 79 3.40 -3.34 -17.31
N THR A 80 2.49 -2.44 -16.95
CA THR A 80 2.11 -1.30 -17.82
C THR A 80 3.02 -0.09 -17.63
N THR A 81 3.78 -0.03 -16.52
CA THR A 81 4.56 1.16 -16.10
C THR A 81 3.68 2.43 -16.02
N LYS A 82 2.37 2.25 -15.86
CA LYS A 82 1.35 3.30 -15.77
C LYS A 82 0.47 3.06 -14.56
N ASN A 83 -0.02 4.14 -13.96
CA ASN A 83 -0.97 4.06 -12.86
C ASN A 83 -2.36 3.68 -13.37
N LEU A 84 -3.17 3.01 -12.54
CA LEU A 84 -4.55 2.64 -12.86
C LEU A 84 -5.36 3.84 -13.38
N ALA A 85 -5.17 5.03 -12.79
CA ALA A 85 -5.84 6.25 -13.24
C ALA A 85 -5.49 6.63 -14.69
N GLN A 86 -4.23 6.45 -15.11
CA GLN A 86 -3.81 6.74 -16.48
C GLN A 86 -4.38 5.74 -17.47
N ILE A 87 -4.51 4.47 -17.07
CA ILE A 87 -5.15 3.42 -17.87
C ILE A 87 -6.64 3.73 -18.03
N CYS A 88 -7.33 4.14 -16.96
CA CYS A 88 -8.73 4.53 -17.02
C CYS A 88 -8.97 5.71 -17.96
N VAL A 89 -8.13 6.76 -17.93
CA VAL A 89 -8.23 7.91 -18.84
C VAL A 89 -8.02 7.49 -20.31
N GLN A 90 -7.15 6.51 -20.55
CA GLN A 90 -6.79 6.09 -21.90
C GLN A 90 -7.84 5.16 -22.53
N GLU A 91 -8.54 4.37 -21.72
CA GLU A 91 -9.54 3.38 -22.18
C GLU A 91 -10.99 3.90 -22.10
N TYR A 92 -11.32 4.77 -21.14
CA TYR A 92 -12.69 5.25 -20.89
C TYR A 92 -12.95 6.66 -21.40
N SER A 93 -14.23 6.95 -21.67
CA SER A 93 -14.69 8.29 -22.05
C SER A 93 -14.58 9.28 -20.88
N GLN A 94 -14.35 10.57 -21.19
CA GLN A 94 -14.16 11.63 -20.20
C GLN A 94 -15.20 11.68 -19.06
N PRO A 95 -16.53 11.50 -19.26
CA PRO A 95 -17.47 11.56 -18.15
C PRO A 95 -17.30 10.41 -17.14
N ILE A 96 -16.95 9.21 -17.61
CA ILE A 96 -16.74 8.04 -16.72
C ILE A 96 -15.46 8.26 -15.91
N CYS A 97 -14.41 8.78 -16.55
CA CYS A 97 -13.16 9.07 -15.85
C CYS A 97 -13.33 10.17 -14.80
N VAL A 98 -14.15 11.19 -15.07
CA VAL A 98 -14.49 12.22 -14.07
C VAL A 98 -15.29 11.60 -12.92
N GLY A 99 -16.27 10.74 -13.19
CA GLY A 99 -17.03 10.03 -12.16
C GLY A 99 -16.14 9.19 -11.24
N LEU A 100 -15.24 8.39 -11.81
CA LEU A 100 -14.26 7.60 -11.06
C LEU A 100 -13.30 8.49 -10.24
N GLY A 101 -12.87 9.62 -10.80
CA GLY A 101 -12.03 10.60 -10.10
C GLY A 101 -12.73 11.24 -8.90
N VAL A 102 -14.00 11.61 -9.05
CA VAL A 102 -14.82 12.17 -7.97
C VAL A 102 -15.02 11.14 -6.85
N GLN A 103 -15.32 9.88 -7.21
CA GLN A 103 -15.45 8.81 -6.22
C GLN A 103 -14.13 8.62 -5.42
N ALA A 104 -12.99 8.59 -6.12
CA ALA A 104 -11.69 8.45 -5.48
C ALA A 104 -11.37 9.63 -4.54
N LEU A 105 -11.72 10.86 -4.93
CA LEU A 105 -11.59 12.05 -4.09
C LEU A 105 -12.45 11.94 -2.82
N LEU A 106 -13.70 11.48 -2.95
CA LEU A 106 -14.59 11.29 -1.81
C LEU A 106 -14.03 10.27 -0.80
N SER A 107 -13.46 9.17 -1.32
CA SER A 107 -12.81 8.15 -0.49
C SER A 107 -11.59 8.70 0.25
N LEU A 108 -10.74 9.49 -0.43
CA LEU A 108 -9.58 10.12 0.21
C LEU A 108 -10.00 11.08 1.31
N LEU A 109 -11.02 11.92 1.05
CA LEU A 109 -11.52 12.87 2.04
C LEU A 109 -12.10 12.16 3.27
N THR A 110 -12.79 11.03 3.07
CA THR A 110 -13.34 10.23 4.17
C THR A 110 -12.23 9.58 5.00
N ALA A 111 -11.17 9.07 4.35
CA ALA A 111 -10.02 8.50 5.04
C ALA A 111 -9.30 9.55 5.90
N GLU A 112 -9.05 10.74 5.35
CA GLU A 112 -8.44 11.86 6.08
C GLU A 112 -9.28 12.27 7.31
N ILE A 113 -10.61 12.37 7.15
CA ILE A 113 -11.52 12.73 8.26
C ILE A 113 -11.60 11.63 9.32
N THR A 114 -11.36 10.36 8.98
CA THR A 114 -11.35 9.27 9.95
C THR A 114 -10.05 9.22 10.75
N MET A 115 -8.96 9.69 10.15
CA MET A 115 -7.62 9.65 10.75
C MET A 115 -7.31 10.90 11.61
N VAL A 116 -8.13 11.96 11.53
CA VAL A 116 -8.07 13.17 12.37
C VAL A 116 -8.92 13.04 13.63
#